data_AF-X1QP86-F1
#
_entry.id   AF-X1QP86-F1
#
_cell.length_a   1.000
_cell.length_b   1.000
_cell.length_c   1.000
_cell.angle_alpha   90.00
_cell.angle_beta   90.00
_cell.angle_gamma   90.00
#
_symmetry.space_group_name_H-M   'P 1'
#
loop_
_entity.id
_entity.type
_entity.pdbx_description
1 polymer ?
#
loop_
_entity_poly.entity_id
_entity_poly.type
_entity_poly.pdbx_seq_one_letter_code
_entity_poly.pdbx_strand_id
1 'polypeptide(L)'
;MLTPKERILSIFRRKTPDRVPLGAYSFLLYRGSVEREIREKGCGIVHFERVYTTEVQNIEIGIKERWENGKKVTIRTYHTPVGNIYEKMKLGSGYHTQWIKEFMIKKPSDYRIVKYIAENTIYHKNYDYFTEVQENLGEDGILIANMDRTPLQRTLIELAGTERLCIDLYERADVV
;
A
#
# COMPACT_ATOMS: atom_id res chain seq x y z
N MET A 1 -8.46 -33.75 -2.71
CA MET A 1 -8.05 -32.82 -1.62
C MET A 1 -8.13 -31.42 -2.21
N LEU A 2 -8.61 -30.41 -1.48
CA LEU A 2 -8.78 -29.07 -2.04
C LEU A 2 -7.41 -28.43 -2.32
N THR A 3 -7.31 -27.61 -3.37
CA THR A 3 -6.14 -26.75 -3.59
C THR A 3 -6.05 -25.68 -2.48
N PRO A 4 -4.87 -25.07 -2.23
CA PRO A 4 -4.78 -23.92 -1.32
C PRO A 4 -5.79 -22.82 -1.65
N LYS A 5 -5.94 -22.48 -2.95
CA LYS A 5 -6.94 -21.52 -3.43
C LYS A 5 -8.37 -21.91 -3.09
N GLU A 6 -8.80 -23.12 -3.44
CA GLU A 6 -10.14 -23.63 -3.16
C GLU A 6 -10.45 -23.62 -1.66
N ARG A 7 -9.46 -23.99 -0.84
CA ARG A 7 -9.58 -24.02 0.62
C ARG A 7 -9.78 -22.63 1.20
N ILE A 8 -8.99 -21.64 0.75
CA ILE A 8 -9.13 -20.24 1.17
C ILE A 8 -10.48 -19.67 0.72
N LEU A 9 -10.85 -19.87 -0.55
CA LEU A 9 -12.11 -19.38 -1.10
C LEU A 9 -13.35 -20.01 -0.46
N SER A 10 -13.23 -21.24 0.05
CA SER A 10 -14.31 -21.90 0.79
C SER A 10 -14.70 -21.10 2.05
N ILE A 11 -13.71 -20.55 2.77
CA ILE A 11 -13.97 -19.70 3.95
C ILE A 11 -14.73 -18.43 3.55
N PHE A 12 -14.27 -17.71 2.52
CA PHE A 12 -14.94 -16.50 2.05
C PHE A 12 -16.37 -16.77 1.57
N ARG A 13 -16.63 -18.00 1.09
CA ARG A 13 -17.95 -18.46 0.65
C ARG A 13 -18.79 -19.11 1.75
N ARG A 14 -18.34 -19.04 3.02
CA ARG A 14 -19.01 -19.66 4.19
C ARG A 14 -19.24 -21.17 4.02
N LYS A 15 -18.30 -21.87 3.38
CA LYS A 15 -18.28 -23.33 3.23
C LYS A 15 -17.22 -23.93 4.16
N THR A 16 -17.42 -25.19 4.56
CA THR A 16 -16.45 -25.93 5.35
C THR A 16 -15.36 -26.53 4.43
N PRO A 17 -14.08 -26.15 4.58
CA PRO A 17 -12.99 -26.76 3.83
C PRO A 17 -12.62 -28.15 4.37
N ASP A 18 -11.77 -28.88 3.62
CA ASP A 18 -11.20 -30.17 4.04
C ASP A 18 -10.28 -30.07 5.27
N ARG A 19 -9.70 -28.89 5.54
CA ARG A 19 -8.95 -28.54 6.76
C ARG A 19 -8.86 -27.02 6.92
N VAL A 20 -8.39 -26.54 8.08
CA VAL A 20 -8.13 -25.11 8.30
C VAL A 20 -7.14 -24.58 7.25
N PRO A 21 -7.47 -23.54 6.47
CA PRO A 21 -6.54 -22.96 5.51
C PRO A 21 -5.42 -22.21 6.21
N LEU A 22 -4.19 -22.42 5.74
CA LEU A 22 -3.05 -21.60 6.05
C LEU A 22 -2.76 -20.73 4.82
N GLY A 23 -2.71 -19.41 5.00
CA GLY A 23 -2.33 -18.47 3.96
C GLY A 23 -1.27 -17.51 4.47
N ALA A 24 -0.26 -17.21 3.64
CA ALA A 24 0.78 -16.26 3.96
C ALA A 24 0.83 -15.15 2.91
N TYR A 25 0.98 -13.91 3.37
CA TYR A 25 1.15 -12.79 2.44
C TYR A 25 2.44 -12.96 1.64
N SER A 26 2.37 -12.76 0.33
CA SER A 26 3.50 -12.99 -0.57
C SER A 26 4.75 -12.20 -0.18
N PHE A 27 4.59 -11.00 0.39
CA PHE A 27 5.70 -10.14 0.83
C PHE A 27 6.33 -10.55 2.16
N LEU A 28 5.71 -11.51 2.88
CA LEU A 28 6.25 -12.12 4.11
C LEU A 28 6.96 -13.44 3.82
N LEU A 29 6.80 -14.00 2.62
CA LEU A 29 7.44 -15.23 2.20
C LEU A 29 8.82 -14.91 1.58
N TYR A 30 9.88 -15.50 2.14
CA TYR A 30 11.19 -15.50 1.50
C TYR A 30 11.14 -16.25 0.17
N ARG A 31 12.13 -16.04 -0.72
CA ARG A 31 12.26 -16.85 -1.94
C ARG A 31 13.27 -17.97 -1.70
N GLY A 32 12.97 -19.18 -2.18
CA GLY A 32 13.88 -20.32 -2.11
C GLY A 32 13.23 -21.59 -1.59
N SER A 33 14.05 -22.53 -1.11
CA SER A 33 13.59 -23.86 -0.69
C SER A 33 12.62 -23.84 0.48
N VAL A 34 12.82 -22.97 1.47
CA VAL A 34 11.95 -22.88 2.67
C VAL A 34 10.53 -22.47 2.31
N GLU A 35 10.36 -21.46 1.45
CA GLU A 35 9.03 -21.06 0.99
C GLU A 35 8.37 -22.17 0.18
N ARG A 36 9.13 -22.80 -0.73
CA ARG A 36 8.62 -23.93 -1.52
C ARG A 36 8.14 -25.06 -0.63
N GLU A 37 8.92 -25.45 0.39
CA GLU A 37 8.55 -26.52 1.32
C GLU A 37 7.25 -26.20 2.07
N ILE A 38 7.09 -24.96 2.54
CA ILE A 38 5.87 -24.52 3.24
C ILE A 38 4.66 -24.52 2.28
N ARG A 39 4.86 -24.12 1.02
CA ARG A 39 3.82 -24.18 -0.03
C ARG A 39 3.45 -25.61 -0.39
N GLU A 40 4.42 -26.51 -0.53
CA GLU A 40 4.20 -27.95 -0.77
C GLU A 40 3.43 -28.62 0.39
N LYS A 41 3.60 -28.14 1.63
CA LYS A 41 2.78 -28.55 2.78
C LYS A 41 1.34 -27.99 2.76
N GLY A 42 1.04 -27.15 1.77
CA GLY A 42 -0.28 -26.59 1.46
C GLY A 42 -0.58 -25.26 2.12
N CYS A 43 0.45 -24.44 2.39
CA CYS A 43 0.31 -23.02 2.66
C CYS A 43 -0.03 -22.28 1.34
N GLY A 44 -1.14 -21.57 1.32
CA GLY A 44 -1.53 -20.75 0.18
C GLY A 44 -0.82 -19.39 0.16
N ILE A 45 -0.52 -18.90 -1.04
CA ILE A 45 0.00 -17.55 -1.23
C ILE A 45 -1.17 -16.56 -1.27
N VAL A 46 -1.13 -15.53 -0.43
CA VAL A 46 -2.06 -14.40 -0.50
C VAL A 46 -1.31 -13.23 -1.11
N HIS A 47 -1.62 -12.93 -2.37
CA HIS A 47 -0.98 -11.86 -3.11
C HIS A 47 -1.93 -10.67 -3.29
N PHE A 48 -1.38 -9.47 -3.33
CA PHE A 48 -2.12 -8.23 -3.56
C PHE A 48 -1.57 -7.57 -4.80
N GLU A 49 -2.44 -7.26 -5.75
CA GLU A 49 -2.06 -6.51 -6.95
C GLU A 49 -3.08 -5.43 -7.26
N ARG A 50 -2.63 -4.29 -7.76
CA ARG A 50 -3.50 -3.20 -8.16
C ARG A 50 -4.14 -3.49 -9.51
N VAL A 51 -5.40 -3.10 -9.62
CA VAL A 51 -6.16 -3.16 -10.89
C VAL A 51 -6.04 -1.86 -11.70
N TYR A 52 -5.17 -0.94 -11.26
CA TYR A 52 -4.93 0.36 -11.87
C TYR A 52 -3.48 0.81 -11.66
N THR A 53 -3.03 1.73 -12.51
CA THR A 53 -1.80 2.52 -12.33
C THR A 53 -2.16 4.00 -12.19
N THR A 54 -1.20 4.80 -11.72
CA THR A 54 -1.40 6.23 -11.49
C THR A 54 -0.37 7.05 -12.24
N GLU A 55 -0.82 8.11 -12.89
CA GLU A 55 -0.01 9.16 -13.50
C GLU A 55 -0.25 10.46 -12.73
N VAL A 56 0.81 11.12 -12.27
CA VAL A 56 0.70 12.43 -11.60
C VAL A 56 1.13 13.49 -12.60
N GLN A 57 0.22 14.40 -12.95
CA GLN A 57 0.44 15.44 -13.94
C GLN A 57 0.82 16.79 -13.32
N ASN A 58 1.51 17.64 -14.08
CA ASN A 58 1.85 19.01 -13.70
C ASN A 58 2.63 19.15 -12.38
N ILE A 59 3.27 18.08 -11.93
CA ILE A 59 3.97 17.99 -10.64
C ILE A 59 5.32 17.32 -10.88
N GLU A 60 6.40 17.97 -10.44
CA GLU A 60 7.72 17.36 -10.41
C GLU A 60 7.91 16.63 -9.07
N ILE A 61 8.30 15.36 -9.12
CA ILE A 61 8.53 14.53 -7.94
C ILE A 61 10.01 14.24 -7.81
N GLY A 62 10.62 14.75 -6.72
CA GLY A 62 12.00 14.48 -6.36
C GLY A 62 12.09 13.43 -5.26
N ILE A 63 13.01 12.47 -5.40
CA ILE A 63 13.34 11.50 -4.36
C ILE A 63 14.80 11.66 -3.98
N LYS A 64 15.06 11.89 -2.69
CA LYS A 64 16.42 11.96 -2.13
C LYS A 64 16.57 10.91 -1.06
N GLU A 65 17.66 10.16 -1.12
CA GLU A 65 18.01 9.18 -0.10
C GLU A 65 19.21 9.67 0.72
N ARG A 66 19.14 9.52 2.04
CA ARG A 66 20.18 9.93 2.97
C ARG A 66 20.34 8.92 4.09
N TRP A 67 21.51 8.94 4.73
CA TRP A 67 21.78 8.17 5.93
C TRP A 67 21.67 9.07 7.15
N GLU A 68 20.81 8.71 8.09
CA GLU A 68 20.65 9.40 9.37
C GLU A 68 20.80 8.36 10.49
N ASN A 69 21.82 8.54 11.34
CA ASN A 69 22.13 7.64 12.47
C ASN A 69 22.22 6.17 12.04
N GLY A 70 22.98 5.90 10.97
CA GLY A 70 23.20 4.55 10.44
C GLY A 70 21.98 3.90 9.80
N LYS A 71 20.90 4.67 9.53
CA LYS A 71 19.68 4.15 8.90
C LYS A 71 19.34 4.96 7.65
N LYS A 72 18.96 4.26 6.58
CA LYS A 72 18.51 4.87 5.32
C LYS A 72 17.17 5.56 5.52
N VAL A 73 17.09 6.78 5.03
CA VAL A 73 15.92 7.65 5.02
C VAL A 73 15.66 8.09 3.58
N THR A 74 14.40 8.07 3.18
CA THR A 74 13.94 8.55 1.87
C THR A 74 13.08 9.77 2.07
N ILE A 75 13.43 10.88 1.42
CA ILE A 75 12.66 12.12 1.40
C ILE A 75 12.06 12.24 0.01
N ARG A 76 10.73 12.32 -0.06
CA ARG A 76 10.01 12.54 -1.32
C ARG A 76 9.41 13.94 -1.30
N THR A 77 9.75 14.73 -2.29
CA THR A 77 9.31 16.11 -2.45
C THR A 77 8.45 16.23 -3.70
N TYR A 78 7.32 16.93 -3.59
CA TYR A 78 6.41 17.25 -4.67
C TYR A 78 6.48 18.75 -4.90
N HIS A 79 6.84 19.13 -6.12
CA HIS A 79 6.89 20.50 -6.58
C HIS A 79 5.63 20.78 -7.42
N THR A 80 4.75 21.63 -6.89
CA THR A 80 3.47 21.96 -7.52
C THR A 80 3.37 23.47 -7.74
N PRO A 81 2.55 23.94 -8.69
CA PRO A 81 2.29 25.38 -8.87
C PRO A 81 1.66 26.05 -7.64
N VAL A 82 1.03 25.27 -6.75
CA VAL A 82 0.37 25.78 -5.53
C VAL A 82 1.25 25.69 -4.28
N GLY A 83 2.47 25.18 -4.41
CA GLY A 83 3.45 25.07 -3.32
C GLY A 83 4.26 23.78 -3.37
N ASN A 84 5.27 23.70 -2.52
CA ASN A 84 6.10 22.51 -2.37
C ASN A 84 5.73 21.78 -1.09
N ILE A 85 5.69 20.46 -1.13
CA ILE A 85 5.43 19.62 0.04
C ILE A 85 6.37 18.42 0.02
N TYR A 86 6.69 17.88 1.19
CA TYR A 86 7.53 16.69 1.27
C TYR A 86 7.08 15.78 2.41
N GLU A 87 7.37 14.51 2.23
CA GLU A 87 7.29 13.48 3.26
C GLU A 87 8.66 12.85 3.50
N LYS A 88 8.87 12.34 4.70
CA LYS A 88 10.08 11.62 5.09
C LYS A 88 9.72 10.23 5.54
N MET A 89 10.30 9.23 4.90
CA MET A 89 10.09 7.82 5.17
C MET A 89 11.39 7.17 5.64
N LYS A 90 11.24 6.16 6.48
CA LYS A 90 12.33 5.32 6.95
C LYS A 90 11.98 3.86 6.71
N LEU A 91 12.92 3.10 6.17
CA LEU A 91 12.73 1.67 6.05
C LEU A 91 12.73 1.05 7.46
N GLY A 92 11.64 0.40 7.82
CA GLY A 92 11.52 -0.39 9.05
C GLY A 92 12.46 -1.59 9.01
N SER A 93 12.91 -2.04 10.18
CA SER A 93 13.79 -3.21 10.32
C SER A 93 13.08 -4.54 10.08
N GLY A 94 11.76 -4.55 9.95
CA GLY A 94 10.94 -5.75 9.68
C GLY A 94 10.07 -5.58 8.42
N TYR A 95 10.03 -6.63 7.61
CA TYR A 95 9.10 -6.81 6.48
C TYR A 95 9.15 -5.70 5.41
N HIS A 96 10.27 -4.98 5.28
CA HIS A 96 10.45 -3.86 4.35
C HIS A 96 9.37 -2.77 4.44
N THR A 97 8.71 -2.65 5.60
CA THR A 97 7.65 -1.67 5.81
C THR A 97 8.23 -0.26 5.81
N GLN A 98 7.62 0.66 5.07
CA GLN A 98 7.99 2.07 5.11
C GLN A 98 7.27 2.76 6.27
N TRP A 99 8.03 3.34 7.18
CA TRP A 99 7.50 4.11 8.30
C TRP A 99 7.62 5.60 8.00
N ILE A 100 6.49 6.29 7.97
CA ILE A 100 6.47 7.74 7.81
C ILE A 100 7.02 8.37 9.10
N LYS A 101 8.07 9.18 8.94
CA LYS A 101 8.68 9.97 10.00
C LYS A 101 8.17 11.39 10.01
N GLU A 102 7.92 11.94 8.82
CA GLU A 102 7.29 13.25 8.67
C GLU A 102 6.23 13.13 7.58
N PHE A 103 4.99 13.43 7.96
CA PHE A 103 3.83 13.47 7.09
C PHE A 103 3.89 14.65 6.12
N MET A 104 3.14 14.57 5.01
CA MET A 104 3.04 15.69 4.06
C MET A 104 2.41 16.91 4.72
N ILE A 105 1.23 16.71 5.32
CA ILE A 105 0.41 17.74 5.97
C ILE A 105 0.95 17.99 7.38
N LYS A 106 1.56 19.15 7.57
CA LYS A 106 2.11 19.60 8.87
C LYS A 106 1.31 20.78 9.44
N LYS A 107 0.58 21.49 8.58
CA LYS A 107 -0.26 22.65 8.91
C LYS A 107 -1.47 22.74 7.98
N PRO A 108 -2.52 23.50 8.33
CA PRO A 108 -3.76 23.59 7.54
C PRO A 108 -3.57 24.04 6.08
N SER A 109 -2.56 24.89 5.79
CA SER A 109 -2.31 25.33 4.41
C SER A 109 -1.75 24.24 3.49
N ASP A 110 -1.26 23.13 4.04
CA ASP A 110 -0.71 22.02 3.26
C ASP A 110 -1.81 21.18 2.59
N TYR A 111 -3.05 21.17 3.12
CA TYR A 111 -4.19 20.47 2.50
C TYR A 111 -4.42 20.92 1.06
N ARG A 112 -4.25 22.22 0.78
CA ARG A 112 -4.39 22.76 -0.58
C ARG A 112 -3.40 22.13 -1.56
N ILE A 113 -2.17 21.86 -1.12
CA ILE A 113 -1.12 21.27 -1.96
C ILE A 113 -1.43 19.78 -2.17
N VAL A 114 -1.79 19.05 -1.11
CA VAL A 114 -2.15 17.62 -1.21
C VAL A 114 -3.40 17.40 -2.06
N LYS A 115 -4.41 18.26 -1.91
CA LYS A 115 -5.61 18.25 -2.76
C LYS A 115 -5.24 18.45 -4.23
N TYR A 116 -4.35 19.41 -4.54
CA TYR A 116 -3.86 19.61 -5.90
C TYR A 116 -3.17 18.36 -6.45
N ILE A 117 -2.36 17.66 -5.64
CA ILE A 117 -1.74 16.39 -6.05
C ILE A 117 -2.82 15.34 -6.38
N ALA A 118 -3.83 15.19 -5.51
CA ALA A 118 -4.92 14.25 -5.73
C ALA A 118 -5.73 14.57 -7.00
N GLU A 119 -6.07 15.84 -7.22
CA GLU A 119 -6.83 16.31 -8.38
C GLU A 119 -6.04 16.19 -9.70
N ASN A 120 -4.70 16.18 -9.63
CA ASN A 120 -3.81 15.97 -10.79
C ASN A 120 -3.30 14.52 -10.89
N THR A 121 -3.89 13.58 -10.15
CA THR A 121 -3.58 12.15 -10.28
C THR A 121 -4.61 11.46 -11.18
N ILE A 122 -4.17 10.97 -12.33
CA ILE A 122 -4.98 10.21 -13.29
C ILE A 122 -4.80 8.71 -13.03
N TYR A 123 -5.91 7.99 -13.03
CA TYR A 123 -5.96 6.54 -12.83
C TYR A 123 -6.16 5.83 -14.17
N HIS A 124 -5.24 4.94 -14.51
CA HIS A 124 -5.30 4.12 -15.72
C HIS A 124 -5.65 2.68 -15.35
N LYS A 125 -6.51 2.04 -16.15
CA LYS A 125 -6.87 0.62 -15.94
C LYS A 125 -5.64 -0.25 -16.15
N ASN A 126 -5.47 -1.28 -15.31
CA ASN A 126 -4.37 -2.24 -15.40
C ASN A 126 -4.86 -3.68 -15.22
N TYR A 127 -5.97 -4.03 -15.89
CA TYR A 127 -6.61 -5.33 -15.72
C TYR A 127 -5.81 -6.48 -16.35
N ASP A 128 -5.13 -6.24 -17.47
CA ASP A 128 -4.38 -7.28 -18.16
C ASP A 128 -3.24 -7.82 -17.28
N TYR A 129 -2.49 -6.93 -16.64
CA TYR A 129 -1.45 -7.31 -15.68
C TYR A 129 -2.03 -8.03 -14.45
N PHE A 130 -3.17 -7.56 -13.93
CA PHE A 130 -3.83 -8.23 -12.81
C PHE A 130 -4.25 -9.66 -13.17
N THR A 131 -4.78 -9.87 -14.38
CA THR A 131 -5.13 -11.19 -14.91
C THR A 131 -3.89 -12.06 -15.08
N GLU A 132 -2.81 -11.53 -15.65
CA GLU A 132 -1.53 -12.25 -15.80
C GLU A 132 -1.00 -12.73 -14.43
N VAL A 133 -1.04 -11.87 -13.42
CA VAL A 133 -0.63 -12.22 -12.05
C VAL A 133 -1.53 -13.30 -11.46
N GLN A 134 -2.85 -13.25 -11.73
CA GLN A 134 -3.80 -14.27 -11.28
C GLN A 134 -3.54 -15.63 -11.93
N GLU A 135 -3.27 -15.64 -13.24
CA GLU A 135 -2.96 -16.86 -14.00
C GLU A 135 -1.65 -17.48 -13.53
N ASN A 136 -0.61 -16.66 -13.34
CA ASN A 136 0.68 -17.09 -12.81
C ASN A 136 0.59 -17.66 -11.38
N LEU A 137 -0.32 -17.14 -10.56
CA LEU A 137 -0.58 -17.66 -9.21
C LEU A 137 -1.31 -19.01 -9.23
N GLY A 138 -2.15 -19.23 -10.25
CA GLY A 138 -2.87 -20.49 -10.48
C GLY A 138 -3.71 -20.93 -9.27
N GLU A 139 -3.39 -22.12 -8.76
CA GLU A 139 -4.08 -22.78 -7.64
C GLU A 139 -3.32 -22.70 -6.30
N ASP A 140 -2.13 -22.11 -6.32
CA ASP A 140 -1.25 -22.00 -5.16
C ASP A 140 -1.73 -20.94 -4.16
N GLY A 141 -2.78 -20.18 -4.48
CA GLY A 141 -3.17 -19.05 -3.65
C GLY A 141 -4.36 -18.24 -4.16
N ILE A 142 -4.54 -17.07 -3.56
CA ILE A 142 -5.55 -16.09 -3.99
C ILE A 142 -4.88 -14.75 -4.31
N LEU A 143 -5.43 -14.09 -5.32
CA LEU A 143 -5.11 -12.71 -5.65
C LEU A 143 -6.20 -11.80 -5.09
N ILE A 144 -5.80 -10.79 -4.33
CA ILE A 144 -6.69 -9.76 -3.79
C ILE A 144 -6.45 -8.48 -4.59
N ALA A 145 -7.52 -7.92 -5.15
CA ALA A 145 -7.49 -6.60 -5.76
C ALA A 145 -7.16 -5.55 -4.69
N ASN A 146 -5.96 -4.97 -4.81
CA ASN A 146 -5.50 -3.92 -3.92
C ASN A 146 -6.09 -2.59 -4.36
N MET A 147 -7.17 -2.19 -3.69
CA MET A 147 -7.79 -0.89 -3.87
C MET A 147 -7.17 0.11 -2.89
N ASP A 148 -7.09 1.38 -3.30
CA ASP A 148 -6.58 2.41 -2.42
C ASP A 148 -7.44 2.56 -1.16
N ARG A 149 -6.84 3.16 -0.14
CA ARG A 149 -7.54 3.58 1.06
C ARG A 149 -8.54 4.69 0.73
N THR A 150 -9.61 4.76 1.51
CA THR A 150 -10.53 5.92 1.45
C THR A 150 -9.79 7.21 1.75
N PRO A 151 -10.28 8.39 1.30
CA PRO A 151 -9.63 9.67 1.58
C PRO A 151 -9.33 9.87 3.07
N LEU A 152 -10.28 9.57 3.96
CA LEU A 152 -10.08 9.68 5.41
C LEU A 152 -8.97 8.74 5.91
N GLN A 153 -8.95 7.49 5.45
CA GLN A 153 -7.90 6.54 5.84
C GLN A 153 -6.52 6.96 5.32
N ARG A 154 -6.42 7.51 4.10
CA ARG A 154 -5.17 8.05 3.56
C ARG A 154 -4.71 9.25 4.37
N THR A 155 -5.61 10.18 4.69
CA THR A 155 -5.24 11.34 5.50
C THR A 155 -4.74 10.93 6.88
N LEU A 156 -5.42 9.97 7.50
CA LEU A 156 -5.08 9.45 8.82
C LEU A 156 -3.74 8.69 8.85
N ILE A 157 -3.50 7.82 7.87
CA ILE A 157 -2.37 6.87 7.90
C ILE A 157 -1.13 7.39 7.15
N GLU A 158 -1.34 8.20 6.10
CA GLU A 158 -0.29 8.51 5.11
C GLU A 158 -0.02 10.01 4.96
N LEU A 159 -1.04 10.88 5.06
CA LEU A 159 -0.87 12.28 4.67
C LEU A 159 -0.65 13.24 5.84
N ALA A 160 -1.37 13.07 6.96
CA ALA A 160 -1.31 13.97 8.13
C ALA A 160 -0.91 13.26 9.42
N GLY A 161 -1.28 11.97 9.56
CA GLY A 161 -1.18 11.26 10.84
C GLY A 161 -2.36 11.58 11.76
N THR A 162 -2.58 10.71 12.75
CA THR A 162 -3.74 10.80 13.66
C THR A 162 -3.83 12.13 14.40
N GLU A 163 -2.74 12.57 15.02
CA GLU A 163 -2.76 13.77 15.87
C GLU A 163 -3.10 15.03 15.06
N ARG A 164 -2.39 15.27 13.95
CA ARG A 164 -2.63 16.43 13.07
C ARG A 164 -4.05 16.44 12.52
N LEU A 165 -4.51 15.30 11.99
CA LEU A 165 -5.85 15.18 11.43
C LEU A 165 -6.94 15.48 12.47
N CYS A 166 -6.82 14.93 13.68
CA CYS A 166 -7.79 15.20 14.75
C CYS A 166 -7.82 16.68 15.15
N ILE A 167 -6.65 17.33 15.27
CA ILE A 167 -6.57 18.77 15.57
C ILE A 167 -7.19 19.59 14.44
N ASP A 168 -6.88 19.27 13.18
CA ASP A 168 -7.43 19.99 12.02
C ASP A 168 -8.94 19.86 11.90
N LEU A 169 -9.49 18.65 12.08
CA LEU A 169 -10.93 18.43 12.06
C LEU A 169 -11.64 19.18 13.20
N TYR A 170 -10.97 19.37 14.35
CA TYR A 170 -11.54 20.11 15.46
C TYR A 170 -11.48 21.64 15.26
N GLU A 171 -10.32 22.16 14.85
CA GLU A 171 -10.08 23.60 14.77
C GLU A 171 -10.50 24.21 13.43
N ARG A 172 -10.39 23.46 12.33
CA ARG A 172 -10.47 23.92 10.94
C ARG A 172 -11.07 22.86 10.01
N ALA A 173 -12.20 22.28 10.37
CA ALA A 173 -12.93 21.31 9.54
C ALA A 173 -13.25 21.82 8.12
N ASP A 174 -13.29 23.14 7.92
CA ASP A 174 -13.55 23.79 6.63
C ASP A 174 -12.47 23.54 5.57
N VAL A 175 -11.25 23.18 5.98
CA VAL A 175 -10.12 22.99 5.05
C VAL A 175 -9.64 21.54 4.90
N VAL A 176 -10.18 20.62 5.70
CA VAL A 176 -9.88 19.18 5.67
C VAL A 176 -10.73 18.49 4.60
#